data_AF-A0A6N0ZGH6-F1
#
_entry.id   AF-A0A6N0ZGH6-F1
#
_cell.length_a   1.000
_cell.length_b   1.000
_cell.length_c   1.000
_cell.angle_alpha   90.00
_cell.angle_beta   90.00
_cell.angle_gamma   90.00
#
_symmetry.space_group_name_H-M   'P 1'
#
loop_
_entity.id
_entity.type
_entity.pdbx_description
1 polymer ?
#
loop_
_entity_poly.entity_id
_entity_poly.type
_entity_poly.pdbx_seq_one_letter_code
_entity_poly.pdbx_strand_id
1 'polypeptide(L)'
;MNIDATAPCFSIEAIRFDAAAMVLPSHDRHKASRFVVPIPAFTGEDLRYPARYPPDMRQRDGSRHPLAGLPHPKAGYPLEDWHCRPIVGADGLVPRGVVFFNYEDATFQGVSSAGDGIVIFNRPTAAQAQAQALQTFVADMGGPSALDSVERVLLLLERAQRIGLDDRYDSTRAYAARSLTVVADAATGMPCFGLHLRANEMVQAVFVPGPASVGDLHLGAEGGVFLLVSVNPETGERRVRSVSPAAFAETYTARDGSLIAAVDLPHERPWERLTAGLTGSTGVGQP
;
A
#
# COMPACT_ATOMS: atom_id res chain seq x y z
N MET A 1 19.60 36.33 16.75
CA MET A 1 18.89 35.82 15.56
C MET A 1 18.16 36.98 14.94
N ASN A 2 18.61 37.43 13.78
CA ASN A 2 17.96 38.51 13.03
C ASN A 2 16.81 37.85 12.26
N ILE A 3 15.57 38.09 12.68
CA ILE A 3 14.39 37.68 11.90
C ILE A 3 14.37 38.65 10.73
N ASP A 4 14.72 38.18 9.55
CA ASP A 4 14.74 38.99 8.33
C ASP A 4 13.30 39.41 8.04
N ALA A 5 12.98 40.70 8.19
CA ALA A 5 11.62 41.24 8.15
C ALA A 5 10.98 41.19 6.74
N THR A 6 11.61 40.50 5.79
CA THR A 6 11.22 40.36 4.38
C THR A 6 10.89 38.92 3.98
N ALA A 7 11.03 37.94 4.87
CA ALA A 7 10.68 36.55 4.54
C ALA A 7 9.16 36.40 4.36
N PRO A 8 8.69 35.76 3.27
CA PRO A 8 7.26 35.54 3.05
C PRO A 8 6.65 34.72 4.20
N CYS A 9 5.46 35.14 4.67
CA CYS A 9 4.73 34.45 5.74
C CYS A 9 3.34 34.04 5.25
N PHE A 10 2.95 32.79 5.47
CA PHE A 10 1.66 32.25 5.05
C PHE A 10 1.20 31.09 5.95
N SER A 11 -0.09 30.77 5.90
CA SER A 11 -0.65 29.63 6.63
C SER A 11 -0.25 28.30 5.99
N ILE A 12 -0.09 27.25 6.80
CA ILE A 12 0.05 25.87 6.31
C ILE A 12 -1.11 25.46 5.40
N GLU A 13 -2.29 26.05 5.62
CA GLU A 13 -3.47 25.79 4.78
C GLU A 13 -3.33 26.35 3.36
N ALA A 14 -2.42 27.30 3.12
CA ALA A 14 -2.16 27.83 1.79
C ALA A 14 -1.30 26.89 0.92
N ILE A 15 -0.68 25.87 1.52
CA ILE A 15 0.11 24.87 0.80
C ILE A 15 -0.85 23.97 0.00
N ARG A 16 -0.63 23.91 -1.31
CA ARG A 16 -1.26 22.93 -2.17
C ARG A 16 -0.34 21.72 -2.34
N PHE A 17 -0.94 20.54 -2.24
CA PHE A 17 -0.26 19.29 -2.51
C PHE A 17 -0.65 18.83 -3.91
N ASP A 18 0.35 18.36 -4.66
CA ASP A 18 0.13 17.74 -5.95
C ASP A 18 -0.13 16.24 -5.75
N ALA A 19 -1.26 15.75 -6.28
CA ALA A 19 -1.60 14.33 -6.24
C ALA A 19 -0.62 13.44 -7.04
N ALA A 20 0.16 14.03 -7.96
CA ALA A 20 1.22 13.33 -8.67
C ALA A 20 2.51 13.20 -7.84
N ALA A 21 2.72 14.05 -6.83
CA ALA A 21 3.94 14.09 -6.01
C ALA A 21 3.86 13.17 -4.80
N MET A 22 3.69 11.88 -5.08
CA MET A 22 3.61 10.83 -4.07
C MET A 22 5.01 10.33 -3.71
N VAL A 23 5.31 10.30 -2.42
CA VAL A 23 6.55 9.75 -1.88
C VAL A 23 6.26 8.61 -0.93
N LEU A 24 7.23 7.74 -0.75
CA LEU A 24 7.17 6.67 0.22
C LEU A 24 7.88 7.09 1.51
N PRO A 25 7.24 6.94 2.67
CA PRO A 25 7.95 6.98 3.95
C PRO A 25 8.99 5.85 3.97
N SER A 26 10.26 6.20 3.83
CA SER A 26 11.39 5.37 4.28
C SER A 26 11.37 5.41 5.83
N HIS A 27 11.52 4.33 6.58
CA HIS A 27 12.55 3.30 6.58
C HIS A 27 11.99 1.89 6.42
N ASP A 28 10.79 1.73 5.87
CA ASP A 28 10.18 0.40 5.82
C ASP A 28 9.33 0.18 4.56
N ARG A 29 10.00 0.23 3.39
CA ARG A 29 9.42 -0.29 2.14
C ARG A 29 8.93 -1.72 2.33
N HIS A 30 9.56 -2.51 3.21
CA HIS A 30 9.09 -3.85 3.56
C HIS A 30 7.66 -3.81 4.13
N LYS A 31 7.35 -2.94 5.09
CA LYS A 31 6.01 -2.77 5.68
C LYS A 31 4.94 -2.38 4.67
N ALA A 32 5.27 -1.54 3.69
CA ALA A 32 4.34 -1.08 2.67
C ALA A 32 4.24 -2.03 1.46
N SER A 33 5.25 -2.88 1.24
CA SER A 33 5.34 -3.77 0.08
C SER A 33 4.36 -4.92 0.15
N ARG A 34 3.78 -5.25 -1.00
CA ARG A 34 2.82 -6.32 -1.23
C ARG A 34 3.25 -7.10 -2.46
N PHE A 35 3.46 -8.40 -2.34
CA PHE A 35 3.58 -9.24 -3.52
C PHE A 35 2.20 -9.78 -3.87
N VAL A 36 1.71 -9.48 -5.06
CA VAL A 36 0.35 -9.81 -5.48
C VAL A 36 0.39 -10.88 -6.55
N VAL A 37 -0.45 -11.90 -6.40
CA VAL A 37 -0.60 -13.00 -7.35
C VAL A 37 -2.06 -13.09 -7.76
N PRO A 38 -2.40 -12.83 -9.04
CA PRO A 38 -3.75 -13.02 -9.52
C PRO A 38 -4.05 -14.51 -9.71
N ILE A 39 -5.26 -14.91 -9.31
CA ILE A 39 -5.76 -16.27 -9.46
C ILE A 39 -6.65 -16.32 -10.72
N PRO A 40 -6.35 -17.19 -11.70
CA PRO A 40 -7.20 -17.37 -12.88
C PRO A 40 -8.51 -18.08 -12.52
N ALA A 41 -9.44 -18.12 -13.48
CA ALA A 41 -10.68 -18.85 -13.29
C ALA A 41 -10.45 -20.35 -13.41
N PHE A 42 -10.98 -21.13 -12.46
CA PHE A 42 -10.99 -22.59 -12.53
C PHE A 42 -12.07 -23.19 -11.62
N THR A 43 -12.24 -24.51 -11.69
CA THR A 43 -13.16 -25.21 -10.78
C THR A 43 -12.51 -25.37 -9.41
N GLY A 44 -12.70 -24.39 -8.52
CA GLY A 44 -12.17 -24.41 -7.14
C GLY A 44 -12.96 -25.32 -6.19
N GLU A 45 -12.67 -25.24 -4.90
CA GLU A 45 -13.42 -25.93 -3.84
C GLU A 45 -14.33 -24.97 -3.08
N ASP A 46 -15.37 -25.45 -2.40
CA ASP A 46 -16.17 -24.60 -1.51
C ASP A 46 -15.27 -23.95 -0.47
N LEU A 47 -15.36 -22.62 -0.34
CA LEU A 47 -14.62 -21.86 0.66
C LEU A 47 -15.18 -22.12 2.07
N ARG A 48 -14.77 -23.25 2.65
CA ARG A 48 -15.19 -23.74 3.97
C ARG A 48 -13.98 -23.91 4.88
N TYR A 49 -14.21 -23.79 6.18
CA TYR A 49 -13.19 -24.12 7.15
C TYR A 49 -12.76 -25.59 7.03
N PRO A 50 -11.44 -25.87 6.96
CA PRO A 50 -10.94 -27.24 6.93
C PRO A 50 -11.23 -27.98 8.24
N ALA A 51 -11.09 -29.32 8.21
CA ALA A 51 -11.35 -30.16 9.37
C ALA A 51 -10.42 -29.87 10.56
N ARG A 52 -9.20 -29.39 10.29
CA ARG A 52 -8.14 -29.17 11.29
C ARG A 52 -7.35 -27.92 10.98
N TYR A 53 -6.77 -27.32 12.02
CA TYR A 53 -5.71 -26.33 11.85
C TYR A 53 -4.45 -26.96 11.23
N PRO A 54 -3.61 -26.18 10.54
CA PRO A 54 -2.36 -26.69 9.99
C PRO A 54 -1.47 -27.31 11.08
N PRO A 55 -0.85 -28.48 10.84
CA PRO A 55 0.00 -29.14 11.83
C PRO A 55 1.31 -28.38 12.09
N ASP A 56 1.72 -27.58 11.13
CA ASP A 56 2.93 -26.76 11.15
C ASP A 56 2.68 -25.32 11.63
N MET A 57 1.46 -24.99 12.08
CA MET A 57 1.13 -23.68 12.64
C MET A 57 2.10 -23.28 13.78
N ARG A 58 2.56 -22.03 13.74
CA ARG A 58 3.51 -21.45 14.70
C ARG A 58 2.95 -20.17 15.32
N GLN A 59 3.47 -19.83 16.49
CA GLN A 59 3.30 -18.51 17.12
C GLN A 59 4.33 -17.54 16.52
N ARG A 60 4.17 -16.24 16.80
CA ARG A 60 5.10 -15.18 16.33
C ARG A 60 6.55 -15.39 16.80
N ASP A 61 6.74 -16.05 17.94
CA ASP A 61 8.08 -16.40 18.46
C ASP A 61 8.70 -17.65 17.81
N GLY A 62 8.03 -18.24 16.82
CA GLY A 62 8.46 -19.44 16.11
C GLY A 62 8.13 -20.76 16.83
N SER A 63 7.57 -20.73 18.04
CA SER A 63 7.13 -21.93 18.75
C SER A 63 5.88 -22.54 18.10
N ARG A 64 5.60 -23.81 18.37
CA ARG A 64 4.38 -24.47 17.86
C ARG A 64 3.13 -23.83 18.45
N HIS A 65 2.13 -23.54 17.62
CA HIS A 65 0.87 -23.00 18.09
C HIS A 65 0.05 -24.06 18.85
N PRO A 66 -0.63 -23.74 19.97
CA PRO A 66 -1.42 -24.71 20.74
C PRO A 66 -2.53 -25.41 19.94
N LEU A 67 -3.06 -24.73 18.91
CA LEU A 67 -4.10 -25.28 18.04
C LEU A 67 -3.56 -26.15 16.89
N ALA A 68 -2.25 -26.21 16.69
CA ALA A 68 -1.65 -26.86 15.52
C ALA A 68 -2.04 -28.35 15.39
N GLY A 69 -2.77 -28.68 14.32
CA GLY A 69 -3.27 -30.04 14.05
C GLY A 69 -4.56 -30.43 14.79
N LEU A 70 -5.09 -29.57 15.67
CA LEU A 70 -6.35 -29.81 16.36
C LEU A 70 -7.55 -29.65 15.41
N PRO A 71 -8.70 -30.30 15.70
CA PRO A 71 -9.94 -30.07 14.96
C PRO A 71 -10.35 -28.59 14.95
N HIS A 72 -10.83 -28.11 13.81
CA HIS A 72 -11.35 -26.76 13.70
C HIS A 72 -12.82 -26.72 14.18
N PRO A 73 -13.21 -25.81 15.10
CA PRO A 73 -14.56 -25.79 15.65
C PRO A 73 -15.64 -25.47 14.60
N LYS A 74 -15.25 -24.78 13.52
CA LYS A 74 -16.13 -24.43 12.40
C LYS A 74 -15.96 -25.33 11.18
N ALA A 75 -15.33 -26.50 11.31
CA ALA A 75 -15.07 -27.41 10.18
C ALA A 75 -16.34 -27.63 9.31
N GLY A 76 -16.20 -27.42 7.99
CA GLY A 76 -17.29 -27.56 7.02
C GLY A 76 -18.26 -26.37 6.91
N TYR A 77 -18.24 -25.42 7.86
CA TYR A 77 -18.98 -24.17 7.71
C TYR A 77 -18.31 -23.25 6.69
N PRO A 78 -19.06 -22.37 6.01
CA PRO A 78 -18.46 -21.35 5.14
C PRO A 78 -17.42 -20.53 5.90
N LEU A 79 -16.36 -20.11 5.21
CA LEU A 79 -15.44 -19.12 5.77
C LEU A 79 -16.20 -17.83 6.10
N GLU A 80 -15.68 -17.05 7.04
CA GLU A 80 -16.27 -15.80 7.47
C GLU A 80 -15.48 -14.59 6.97
N ASP A 81 -16.18 -13.48 6.72
CA ASP A 81 -15.57 -12.19 6.47
C ASP A 81 -15.00 -11.57 7.76
N TRP A 82 -14.40 -10.40 7.63
CA TRP A 82 -13.81 -9.65 8.75
C TRP A 82 -14.83 -9.14 9.79
N HIS A 83 -16.14 -9.23 9.51
CA HIS A 83 -17.22 -8.97 10.48
C HIS A 83 -17.76 -10.27 11.10
N CYS A 84 -17.08 -11.40 10.93
CA CYS A 84 -17.53 -12.72 11.36
C CYS A 84 -18.84 -13.18 10.71
N ARG A 85 -19.12 -12.71 9.47
CA ARG A 85 -20.30 -13.14 8.71
C ARG A 85 -19.91 -14.21 7.69
N PRO A 86 -20.71 -15.28 7.52
CA PRO A 86 -20.44 -16.29 6.49
C PRO A 86 -20.33 -15.68 5.09
N ILE A 87 -19.28 -16.04 4.37
CA ILE A 87 -19.08 -15.68 2.97
C ILE A 87 -19.97 -16.60 2.14
N VAL A 88 -21.08 -16.04 1.65
CA VAL A 88 -22.03 -16.70 0.75
C VAL A 88 -22.32 -15.81 -0.45
N GLY A 89 -22.53 -16.41 -1.62
CA GLY A 89 -22.95 -15.72 -2.83
C GLY A 89 -24.37 -15.15 -2.72
N ALA A 90 -24.74 -14.33 -3.69
CA ALA A 90 -26.10 -13.75 -3.76
C ALA A 90 -27.21 -14.82 -3.89
N ASP A 91 -26.85 -16.00 -4.38
CA ASP A 91 -27.68 -17.20 -4.49
C ASP A 91 -27.74 -18.03 -3.19
N GLY A 92 -27.04 -17.60 -2.13
CA GLY A 92 -26.94 -18.31 -0.85
C GLY A 92 -25.97 -19.50 -0.88
N LEU A 93 -25.27 -19.75 -1.99
CA LEU A 93 -24.28 -20.83 -2.09
C LEU A 93 -22.91 -20.37 -1.58
N VAL A 94 -22.08 -21.33 -1.16
CA VAL A 94 -20.70 -21.04 -0.76
C VAL A 94 -19.86 -20.80 -2.02
N PRO A 95 -19.14 -19.68 -2.13
CA PRO A 95 -18.27 -19.43 -3.27
C PRO A 95 -17.18 -20.49 -3.39
N ARG A 96 -16.68 -20.69 -4.62
CA ARG A 96 -15.61 -21.66 -4.90
C ARG A 96 -14.26 -20.98 -5.08
N GLY A 97 -13.20 -21.61 -4.59
CA GLY A 97 -11.88 -20.99 -4.53
C GLY A 97 -10.78 -21.92 -4.06
N VAL A 98 -9.80 -21.33 -3.36
CA VAL A 98 -8.76 -22.05 -2.62
C VAL A 98 -8.77 -21.56 -1.19
N VAL A 99 -8.85 -22.49 -0.25
CA VAL A 99 -8.71 -22.20 1.18
C VAL A 99 -7.24 -22.31 1.58
N PHE A 100 -6.73 -21.33 2.31
CA PHE A 100 -5.35 -21.34 2.81
C PHE A 100 -5.26 -20.70 4.18
N PHE A 101 -4.14 -20.93 4.87
CA PHE A 101 -3.94 -20.41 6.21
C PHE A 101 -3.00 -19.20 6.20
N ASN A 102 -3.42 -18.09 6.81
CA ASN A 102 -2.52 -16.99 7.18
C ASN A 102 -1.91 -17.31 8.55
N TYR A 103 -0.60 -17.49 8.59
CA TYR A 103 0.10 -17.88 9.83
C TYR A 103 0.36 -16.69 10.75
N GLU A 104 0.44 -15.46 10.24
CA GLU A 104 0.61 -14.25 11.05
C GLU A 104 -0.65 -13.98 11.89
N ASP A 105 -1.82 -14.08 11.26
CA ASP A 105 -3.12 -13.81 11.91
C ASP A 105 -3.79 -15.07 12.46
N ALA A 106 -3.17 -16.24 12.30
CA ALA A 106 -3.69 -17.52 12.79
C ALA A 106 -5.12 -17.84 12.28
N THR A 107 -5.43 -17.48 11.03
CA THR A 107 -6.78 -17.61 10.46
C THR A 107 -6.78 -18.26 9.07
N PHE A 108 -7.89 -18.90 8.72
CA PHE A 108 -8.14 -19.36 7.36
C PHE A 108 -8.63 -18.21 6.49
N GLN A 109 -8.11 -18.15 5.27
CA GLN A 109 -8.42 -17.21 4.20
C GLN A 109 -8.96 -17.99 3.00
N GLY A 110 -9.67 -17.32 2.10
CA GLY A 110 -10.32 -17.97 0.96
C GLY A 110 -10.30 -17.10 -0.29
N VAL A 111 -9.49 -17.47 -1.28
CA VAL A 111 -9.42 -16.71 -2.53
C VAL A 111 -10.36 -17.28 -3.58
N SER A 112 -11.19 -16.42 -4.18
CA SER A 112 -12.11 -16.76 -5.27
C SER A 112 -11.38 -17.38 -6.47
N SER A 113 -11.95 -18.47 -7.01
CA SER A 113 -11.55 -19.10 -8.29
C SER A 113 -12.40 -18.62 -9.47
N ALA A 114 -13.20 -17.56 -9.31
CA ALA A 114 -14.00 -16.98 -10.39
C ALA A 114 -13.19 -16.11 -11.37
N GLY A 115 -11.88 -15.98 -11.16
CA GLY A 115 -10.95 -15.22 -12.01
C GLY A 115 -10.72 -13.77 -11.58
N ASP A 116 -11.39 -13.30 -10.52
CA ASP A 116 -11.20 -11.97 -9.94
C ASP A 116 -10.34 -11.98 -8.65
N GLY A 117 -10.13 -13.17 -8.08
CA GLY A 117 -9.36 -13.37 -6.86
C GLY A 117 -7.87 -13.04 -7.01
N ILE A 118 -7.28 -12.53 -5.94
CA ILE A 118 -5.84 -12.34 -5.80
C ILE A 118 -5.38 -12.84 -4.43
N VAL A 119 -4.15 -13.33 -4.36
CA VAL A 119 -3.43 -13.55 -3.10
C VAL A 119 -2.41 -12.44 -2.92
N ILE A 120 -2.39 -11.84 -1.73
CA ILE A 120 -1.47 -10.78 -1.35
C ILE A 120 -0.55 -11.31 -0.26
N PHE A 121 0.75 -11.30 -0.50
CA PHE A 121 1.77 -11.55 0.52
C PHE A 121 2.28 -10.23 1.08
N ASN A 122 2.10 -10.03 2.38
CA ASN A 122 2.50 -8.85 3.12
C ASN A 122 3.97 -8.92 3.52
N ARG A 123 4.58 -7.74 3.70
CA ARG A 123 5.83 -7.56 4.45
C ARG A 123 6.98 -8.50 4.07
N PRO A 124 7.33 -8.63 2.78
CA PRO A 124 8.47 -9.46 2.43
C PRO A 124 9.75 -8.83 3.04
N THR A 125 10.33 -9.51 4.04
CA THR A 125 11.47 -9.04 4.87
C THR A 125 12.74 -8.87 4.04
N ALA A 126 12.91 -9.68 3.00
CA ALA A 126 13.87 -9.48 1.93
C ALA A 126 13.09 -9.19 0.63
N ALA A 127 12.36 -8.07 0.64
CA ALA A 127 11.28 -7.75 -0.31
C ALA A 127 11.55 -8.15 -1.75
N GLN A 128 12.72 -7.77 -2.25
CA GLN A 128 13.14 -8.03 -3.61
C GLN A 128 13.50 -9.50 -3.85
N ALA A 129 14.29 -10.12 -2.96
CA ALA A 129 14.72 -11.51 -3.14
C ALA A 129 13.56 -12.51 -3.02
N GLN A 130 12.65 -12.31 -2.05
CA GLN A 130 11.47 -13.16 -1.89
C GLN A 130 10.46 -12.94 -3.01
N ALA A 131 10.21 -11.68 -3.42
CA ALA A 131 9.37 -11.38 -4.57
C ALA A 131 9.93 -12.00 -5.85
N GLN A 132 11.24 -11.87 -6.09
CA GLN A 132 11.91 -12.48 -7.24
C GLN A 132 11.81 -14.00 -7.20
N ALA A 133 12.00 -14.63 -6.04
CA ALA A 133 11.86 -16.08 -5.89
C ALA A 133 10.44 -16.58 -6.21
N LEU A 134 9.39 -15.83 -5.82
CA LEU A 134 8.01 -16.15 -6.22
C LEU A 134 7.76 -15.88 -7.71
N GLN A 135 8.29 -14.78 -8.26
CA GLN A 135 8.17 -14.49 -9.68
C GLN A 135 8.78 -15.59 -10.53
N THR A 136 10.01 -16.00 -10.23
CA THR A 136 10.68 -17.11 -10.91
C THR A 136 9.85 -18.39 -10.78
N PHE A 137 9.39 -18.74 -9.58
CA PHE A 137 8.60 -19.95 -9.38
C PHE A 137 7.30 -19.95 -10.21
N VAL A 138 6.58 -18.82 -10.24
CA VAL A 138 5.37 -18.68 -11.05
C VAL A 138 5.69 -18.71 -12.55
N ALA A 139 6.78 -18.07 -12.98
CA ALA A 139 7.24 -18.11 -14.36
C ALA A 139 7.58 -19.54 -14.81
N ASP A 140 8.28 -20.31 -13.97
CA ASP A 140 8.64 -21.72 -14.22
C ASP A 140 7.41 -22.63 -14.35
N MET A 141 6.29 -22.28 -13.69
CA MET A 141 5.01 -22.97 -13.86
C MET A 141 4.27 -22.62 -15.16
N GLY A 142 4.76 -21.64 -15.94
CA GLY A 142 4.07 -21.12 -17.12
C GLY A 142 3.35 -19.78 -16.89
N GLY A 143 3.70 -19.07 -15.82
CA GLY A 143 3.15 -17.75 -15.46
C GLY A 143 1.86 -17.83 -14.62
N PRO A 144 1.31 -16.67 -14.21
CA PRO A 144 0.11 -16.63 -13.35
C PRO A 144 -1.13 -17.34 -13.92
N SER A 145 -1.27 -17.42 -15.26
CA SER A 145 -2.36 -18.17 -15.89
C SER A 145 -2.28 -19.69 -15.64
N ALA A 146 -1.10 -20.21 -15.30
CA ALA A 146 -0.92 -21.61 -14.95
C ALA A 146 -1.42 -21.95 -13.54
N LEU A 147 -1.81 -20.97 -12.72
CA LEU A 147 -2.41 -21.19 -11.39
C LEU A 147 -3.90 -21.59 -11.49
N ASP A 148 -4.22 -22.47 -12.44
CA ASP A 148 -5.55 -22.87 -12.92
C ASP A 148 -6.17 -24.05 -12.15
N SER A 149 -5.67 -24.34 -10.95
CA SER A 149 -6.15 -25.44 -10.11
C SER A 149 -5.80 -25.21 -8.65
N VAL A 150 -6.58 -25.81 -7.75
CA VAL A 150 -6.33 -25.77 -6.30
C VAL A 150 -4.90 -26.23 -5.99
N GLU A 151 -4.47 -27.34 -6.58
CA GLU A 151 -3.12 -27.91 -6.37
C GLU A 151 -2.00 -26.92 -6.72
N ARG A 152 -2.09 -26.23 -7.86
CA ARG A 152 -1.05 -25.28 -8.29
C ARG A 152 -1.01 -24.03 -7.41
N VAL A 153 -2.16 -23.54 -6.97
CA VAL A 153 -2.23 -22.43 -6.01
C VAL A 153 -1.63 -22.86 -4.66
N LEU A 154 -1.94 -24.07 -4.18
CA LEU A 154 -1.35 -24.61 -2.95
C LEU A 154 0.17 -24.79 -3.06
N LEU A 155 0.69 -25.26 -4.20
CA LEU A 155 2.14 -25.35 -4.44
C LEU A 155 2.83 -23.98 -4.35
N LEU A 156 2.21 -22.93 -4.91
CA LEU A 156 2.70 -21.56 -4.76
C LEU A 156 2.70 -21.12 -3.28
N LEU A 157 1.62 -21.41 -2.56
CA LEU A 157 1.46 -21.06 -1.15
C LEU A 157 2.49 -21.78 -0.26
N GLU A 158 2.79 -23.05 -0.54
CA GLU A 158 3.86 -23.79 0.12
C GLU A 158 5.24 -23.20 -0.18
N ARG A 159 5.49 -22.83 -1.44
CA ARG A 159 6.75 -22.19 -1.83
C ARG A 159 6.93 -20.87 -1.11
N ALA A 160 5.89 -20.04 -1.05
CA ALA A 160 5.88 -18.77 -0.32
C ALA A 160 6.22 -18.99 1.16
N GLN A 161 5.63 -20.02 1.78
CA GLN A 161 5.89 -20.34 3.18
C GLN A 161 7.36 -20.74 3.43
N ARG A 162 7.93 -21.59 2.56
CA ARG A 162 9.35 -22.02 2.68
C ARG A 162 10.35 -20.87 2.57
N ILE A 163 9.97 -19.76 1.97
CA ILE A 163 10.80 -18.56 1.85
C ILE A 163 10.41 -17.47 2.85
N GLY A 164 9.52 -17.77 3.82
CA GLY A 164 9.13 -16.87 4.90
C GLY A 164 8.09 -15.81 4.52
N LEU A 165 7.23 -16.09 3.54
CA LEU A 165 6.08 -15.27 3.16
C LEU A 165 4.78 -15.88 3.72
N ASP A 166 4.69 -15.84 5.04
CA ASP A 166 3.64 -16.52 5.81
C ASP A 166 2.43 -15.61 6.13
N ASP A 167 2.63 -14.30 5.96
CA ASP A 167 1.63 -13.23 6.12
C ASP A 167 0.92 -12.99 4.78
N ARG A 168 -0.26 -13.60 4.60
CA ARG A 168 -0.96 -13.67 3.31
C ARG A 168 -2.47 -13.54 3.42
N TYR A 169 -3.06 -12.87 2.44
CA TYR A 169 -4.49 -12.53 2.43
C TYR A 169 -5.11 -12.77 1.07
N ASP A 170 -6.39 -13.13 1.05
CA ASP A 170 -7.18 -13.05 -0.17
C ASP A 170 -7.70 -11.63 -0.38
N SER A 171 -7.93 -11.29 -1.64
CA SER A 171 -8.62 -10.07 -2.03
C SER A 171 -9.09 -10.19 -3.48
N THR A 172 -9.43 -9.05 -4.10
CA THR A 172 -9.86 -8.98 -5.50
C THR A 172 -8.97 -8.08 -6.35
N ARG A 173 -8.98 -8.28 -7.66
CA ARG A 173 -8.32 -7.37 -8.62
C ARG A 173 -8.83 -5.93 -8.49
N ALA A 174 -10.11 -5.74 -8.16
CA ALA A 174 -10.68 -4.42 -7.90
C ALA A 174 -10.06 -3.74 -6.66
N TYR A 175 -9.76 -4.51 -5.61
CA TYR A 175 -8.98 -4.00 -4.48
C TYR A 175 -7.58 -3.58 -4.92
N ALA A 176 -6.86 -4.42 -5.67
CA ALA A 176 -5.52 -4.08 -6.14
C ALA A 176 -5.50 -2.79 -6.97
N ALA A 177 -6.43 -2.64 -7.92
CA ALA A 177 -6.52 -1.44 -8.76
C ALA A 177 -6.82 -0.16 -7.96
N ARG A 178 -7.61 -0.26 -6.88
CA ARG A 178 -8.00 0.88 -6.04
C ARG A 178 -6.94 1.23 -4.98
N SER A 179 -6.30 0.22 -4.41
CA SER A 179 -5.58 0.34 -3.14
C SER A 179 -4.09 0.03 -3.25
N LEU A 180 -3.62 -0.46 -4.41
CA LEU A 180 -2.23 -0.80 -4.63
C LEU A 180 -1.64 -0.01 -5.79
N THR A 181 -0.33 0.22 -5.72
CA THR A 181 0.45 0.97 -6.67
C THR A 181 1.65 0.13 -7.09
N VAL A 182 1.86 0.00 -8.40
CA VAL A 182 3.05 -0.66 -8.95
C VAL A 182 4.29 0.18 -8.63
N VAL A 183 5.37 -0.48 -8.20
CA VAL A 183 6.61 0.15 -7.70
C VAL A 183 7.68 0.34 -8.78
N ALA A 184 7.32 0.29 -10.06
CA ALA A 184 8.23 0.19 -11.21
C ALA A 184 9.06 -1.12 -11.26
N ASP A 185 9.35 -1.58 -12.48
CA ASP A 185 10.22 -2.73 -12.83
C ASP A 185 9.97 -4.11 -12.17
N ALA A 186 8.75 -4.41 -11.74
CA ALA A 186 8.26 -5.79 -11.75
C ALA A 186 7.68 -6.11 -13.14
N ALA A 187 8.53 -6.06 -14.16
CA ALA A 187 8.20 -6.32 -15.56
C ALA A 187 7.75 -7.77 -15.77
N THR A 188 6.47 -8.05 -15.57
CA THR A 188 5.89 -9.38 -15.81
C THR A 188 4.81 -9.36 -16.90
N GLY A 189 4.36 -8.18 -17.33
CA GLY A 189 3.36 -8.00 -18.37
C GLY A 189 1.93 -8.42 -17.97
N MET A 190 1.71 -8.95 -16.76
CA MET A 190 0.40 -9.37 -16.28
C MET A 190 -0.21 -8.37 -15.29
N PRO A 191 -1.45 -7.90 -15.53
CA PRO A 191 -2.14 -7.00 -14.62
C PRO A 191 -2.19 -7.55 -13.19
N CYS A 192 -1.87 -6.70 -12.22
CA CYS A 192 -1.87 -7.00 -10.79
C CYS A 192 -0.87 -8.07 -10.31
N PHE A 193 -0.01 -8.65 -11.17
CA PHE A 193 1.01 -9.59 -10.73
C PHE A 193 2.31 -8.87 -10.34
N GLY A 194 2.90 -9.24 -9.20
CA GLY A 194 4.22 -8.79 -8.79
C GLY A 194 4.22 -7.82 -7.60
N LEU A 195 5.28 -7.04 -7.49
CA LEU A 195 5.52 -6.16 -6.34
C LEU A 195 4.71 -4.87 -6.45
N HIS A 196 3.95 -4.58 -5.40
CA HIS A 196 3.11 -3.40 -5.25
C HIS A 196 3.40 -2.73 -3.90
N LEU A 197 2.92 -1.50 -3.77
CA LEU A 197 2.85 -0.74 -2.52
C LEU A 197 1.40 -0.40 -2.24
N ARG A 198 1.04 -0.34 -0.95
CA ARG A 198 -0.26 0.21 -0.57
C ARG A 198 -0.33 1.70 -0.89
N ALA A 199 -1.40 2.13 -1.58
CA ALA A 199 -1.58 3.50 -2.00
C ALA A 199 -1.70 4.48 -0.83
N ASN A 200 -2.32 4.05 0.28
CA ASN A 200 -2.47 4.84 1.50
C ASN A 200 -1.21 4.90 2.37
N GLU A 201 -0.15 4.17 2.01
CA GLU A 201 1.17 4.34 2.64
C GLU A 201 1.99 5.41 1.92
N MET A 202 1.61 5.77 0.69
CA MET A 202 2.20 6.92 0.02
C MET A 202 1.62 8.21 0.61
N VAL A 203 2.48 9.20 0.79
CA VAL A 203 2.09 10.53 1.25
C VAL A 203 2.43 11.55 0.17
N GLN A 204 1.61 12.59 0.02
CA GLN A 204 1.95 13.68 -0.91
C GLN A 204 3.02 14.54 -0.28
N ALA A 205 4.04 14.90 -1.05
CA ALA A 205 5.13 15.77 -0.60
C ALA A 205 5.27 16.97 -1.52
N VAL A 206 5.51 18.14 -0.93
CA VAL A 206 5.88 19.35 -1.67
C VAL A 206 7.06 20.02 -0.99
N PHE A 207 7.92 20.62 -1.79
CA PHE A 207 9.01 21.43 -1.32
C PHE A 207 8.59 22.90 -1.30
N VAL A 208 8.80 23.55 -0.16
CA VAL A 208 8.60 24.98 0.02
C VAL A 208 10.00 25.62 0.09
N PRO A 209 10.42 26.38 -0.94
CA PRO A 209 11.69 27.10 -0.90
C PRO A 209 11.73 28.09 0.26
N GLY A 210 12.90 28.22 0.89
CA GLY A 210 13.14 29.24 1.90
C GLY A 210 13.93 30.43 1.35
N PRO A 211 14.20 31.44 2.20
CA PRO A 211 13.67 31.60 3.56
C PRO A 211 12.18 31.99 3.57
N ALA A 212 11.39 31.43 4.49
CA ALA A 212 9.96 31.72 4.63
C ALA A 212 9.43 31.30 6.02
N SER A 213 8.26 31.78 6.40
CA SER A 213 7.51 31.33 7.59
C SER A 213 6.19 30.67 7.18
N VAL A 214 5.91 29.50 7.74
CA VAL A 214 4.70 28.70 7.48
C VAL A 214 3.98 28.43 8.80
N GLY A 215 2.93 29.18 9.08
CA GLY A 215 2.37 29.24 10.44
C GLY A 215 3.46 29.64 11.44
N ASP A 216 3.66 28.83 12.48
CA ASP A 216 4.71 29.06 13.49
C ASP A 216 6.09 28.51 13.09
N LEU A 217 6.17 27.76 11.98
CA LEU A 217 7.40 27.16 11.50
C LEU A 217 8.24 28.15 10.70
N HIS A 218 9.52 28.27 11.04
CA HIS A 218 10.48 29.10 10.32
C HIS A 218 11.36 28.22 9.44
N LEU A 219 11.37 28.50 8.13
CA LEU A 219 12.20 27.83 7.14
C LEU A 219 13.48 28.63 6.90
N GLY A 220 14.63 27.98 7.06
CA GLY A 220 15.93 28.56 6.71
C GLY A 220 16.15 28.65 5.19
N ALA A 221 17.36 28.99 4.75
CA ALA A 221 17.69 29.11 3.33
C ALA A 221 17.46 27.82 2.52
N GLU A 222 17.56 26.65 3.16
CA GLU A 222 17.31 25.36 2.53
C GLU A 222 15.81 25.06 2.31
N GLY A 223 14.91 25.86 2.88
CA GLY A 223 13.47 25.62 2.81
C GLY A 223 12.97 24.48 3.70
N GLY A 224 11.86 23.86 3.31
CA GLY A 224 11.26 22.74 4.04
C GLY A 224 10.39 21.86 3.15
N VAL A 225 10.29 20.58 3.50
CA VAL A 225 9.37 19.64 2.86
C VAL A 225 8.12 19.49 3.72
N PHE A 226 6.95 19.54 3.09
CA PHE A 226 5.68 19.34 3.75
C PHE A 226 5.02 18.08 3.19
N LEU A 227 4.47 17.26 4.08
CA LEU A 227 3.86 15.97 3.79
C LEU A 227 2.40 15.99 4.20
N LEU A 228 1.50 15.66 3.27
CA LEU A 228 0.09 15.44 3.60
C LEU A 228 -0.08 14.00 4.12
N VAL A 229 -0.25 13.87 5.43
CA VAL A 229 -0.34 12.57 6.11
C VAL A 229 -1.75 11.99 6.01
N SER A 230 -2.78 12.82 6.19
CA SER A 230 -4.17 12.39 6.09
C SER A 230 -5.10 13.59 5.88
N VAL A 231 -6.28 13.33 5.32
CA VAL A 231 -7.39 14.29 5.28
C VAL A 231 -8.58 13.64 5.96
N ASN A 232 -9.19 14.32 6.93
CA ASN A 232 -10.43 13.86 7.53
C ASN A 232 -11.55 14.01 6.48
N PRO A 233 -12.22 12.92 6.08
CA PRO A 233 -13.22 12.96 5.01
C PRO A 233 -14.50 13.73 5.40
N GLU A 234 -14.79 13.88 6.70
CA GLU A 234 -15.98 14.57 7.20
C GLU A 234 -15.75 16.06 7.39
N THR A 235 -14.59 16.44 7.94
CA THR A 235 -14.28 17.84 8.27
C THR A 235 -13.43 18.54 7.23
N GLY A 236 -12.78 17.79 6.33
CA GLY A 236 -11.78 18.31 5.39
C GLY A 236 -10.45 18.70 6.07
N GLU A 237 -10.32 18.49 7.38
CA GLU A 237 -9.13 18.85 8.13
C GLU A 237 -7.91 18.05 7.66
N ARG A 238 -6.81 18.76 7.40
CA ARG A 238 -5.57 18.18 6.88
C ARG A 238 -4.57 17.98 8.00
N ARG A 239 -4.00 16.78 8.07
CA ARG A 239 -2.82 16.51 8.90
C ARG A 239 -1.58 16.66 8.04
N VAL A 240 -0.86 17.75 8.23
CA VAL A 240 0.39 18.04 7.53
C VAL A 240 1.58 17.88 8.47
N ARG A 241 2.67 17.28 7.99
CA ARG A 241 3.95 17.16 8.70
C ARG A 241 5.02 17.94 7.94
N SER A 242 5.85 18.72 8.64
CA SER A 242 7.05 19.33 8.08
C SER A 242 8.29 18.46 8.37
N VAL A 243 9.22 18.44 7.42
CA VAL A 243 10.50 17.72 7.50
C VAL A 243 11.58 18.61 6.87
N SER A 244 12.79 18.61 7.43
CA SER A 244 13.91 19.30 6.78
C SER A 244 14.30 18.58 5.47
N PRO A 245 14.88 19.27 4.46
CA PRO A 245 15.32 18.64 3.23
C PRO A 245 16.27 17.45 3.43
N ALA A 246 17.22 17.56 4.37
CA ALA A 246 18.16 16.49 4.70
C ALA A 246 17.46 15.26 5.31
N ALA A 247 16.62 15.46 6.33
CA ALA A 247 15.86 14.38 6.94
C ALA A 247 14.89 13.75 5.92
N PHE A 248 14.35 14.55 4.98
CA PHE A 248 13.52 14.02 3.91
C PHE A 248 14.31 13.07 2.99
N ALA A 249 15.49 13.46 2.53
CA ALA A 249 16.31 12.62 1.65
C ALA A 249 16.77 11.31 2.33
N GLU A 250 16.95 11.31 3.65
CA GLU A 250 17.26 10.11 4.44
C GLU A 250 16.02 9.23 4.66
N THR A 251 14.86 9.86 4.84
CA THR A 251 13.62 9.22 5.33
C THR A 251 12.60 8.97 4.23
N TYR A 252 12.79 9.38 2.97
CA TYR A 252 11.77 9.19 1.93
C TYR A 252 12.40 8.74 0.62
N THR A 253 11.61 8.01 -0.17
CA THR A 253 12.00 7.56 -1.51
C THR A 253 10.92 7.93 -2.52
N ALA A 254 11.29 7.98 -3.80
CA ALA A 254 10.35 8.15 -4.89
C ALA A 254 9.36 6.96 -4.94
N ARG A 255 8.32 7.06 -5.77
CA ARG A 255 7.31 6.00 -5.92
C ARG A 255 7.91 4.64 -6.34
N ASP A 256 8.99 4.63 -7.10
CA ASP A 256 9.74 3.43 -7.50
C ASP A 256 10.73 2.94 -6.42
N GLY A 257 10.84 3.73 -5.35
CA GLY A 257 11.75 3.59 -4.23
C GLY A 257 13.20 3.92 -4.55
N SER A 258 13.49 4.64 -5.63
CA SER A 258 14.77 5.31 -5.80
C SER A 258 14.93 6.40 -4.73
N LEU A 259 16.18 6.80 -4.48
CA LEU A 259 16.45 8.00 -3.70
C LEU A 259 15.77 9.21 -4.36
N ILE A 260 15.24 10.11 -3.53
CA ILE A 260 14.61 11.35 -3.96
C ILE A 260 15.11 12.49 -3.06
N ALA A 261 15.51 13.61 -3.65
CA ALA A 261 15.87 14.79 -2.89
C ALA A 261 14.68 15.75 -2.82
N ALA A 262 14.68 16.65 -1.82
CA ALA A 262 13.64 17.66 -1.68
C ALA A 262 13.51 18.55 -2.92
N VAL A 263 14.62 18.84 -3.60
CA VAL A 263 14.64 19.69 -4.80
C VAL A 263 13.89 19.08 -5.99
N ASP A 264 13.72 17.75 -6.00
CA ASP A 264 13.03 17.00 -7.05
C ASP A 264 11.50 16.98 -6.85
N LEU A 265 11.01 17.44 -5.70
CA LEU A 265 9.58 17.59 -5.42
C LEU A 265 9.00 18.81 -6.16
N PRO A 266 7.68 18.90 -6.36
CA PRO A 266 7.07 20.14 -6.80
C PRO A 266 7.36 21.29 -5.82
N HIS A 267 7.72 22.44 -6.38
CA HIS A 267 7.99 23.65 -5.62
C HIS A 267 6.67 24.39 -5.40
N GLU A 268 6.26 24.52 -4.15
CA GLU A 268 5.10 25.31 -3.78
C GLU A 268 5.55 26.65 -3.21
N ARG A 269 5.08 27.74 -3.81
CA ARG A 269 5.39 29.12 -3.43
C ARG A 269 4.10 29.89 -3.16
N PRO A 270 3.41 29.66 -2.02
CA PRO A 270 2.09 30.24 -1.79
C PRO A 270 2.06 31.78 -1.82
N TRP A 271 3.20 32.42 -1.53
CA TRP A 271 3.34 33.88 -1.53
C TRP A 271 3.34 34.52 -2.93
N GLU A 272 3.71 33.79 -3.98
CA GLU A 272 3.74 34.33 -5.36
C GLU A 272 2.34 34.46 -5.96
N ARG A 273 1.30 33.88 -5.35
CA ARG A 273 -0.08 33.93 -5.88
C ARG A 273 -0.86 35.17 -5.48
N LEU A 274 -0.42 35.93 -4.46
CA LEU A 274 -1.13 37.15 -4.01
C LEU A 274 -1.01 38.32 -5.01
N THR A 275 -0.06 38.29 -5.93
CA THR A 275 0.15 39.37 -6.93
C THR A 275 -0.77 39.28 -8.15
N ALA A 276 -1.45 38.14 -8.38
CA ALA A 276 -2.31 37.96 -9.56
C ALA A 276 -3.75 38.53 -9.39
N GLY A 277 -4.11 39.02 -8.19
CA GLY A 277 -5.48 39.46 -7.87
C GLY A 277 -5.71 40.97 -7.75
N LEU A 278 -4.69 41.82 -7.95
CA LEU A 278 -4.79 43.27 -7.67
C LEU A 278 -4.45 44.19 -8.85
N THR A 279 -4.39 43.68 -10.08
CA THR A 279 -4.22 44.52 -11.28
C THR A 279 -5.48 44.48 -12.14
N GLY A 280 -6.44 45.37 -11.86
CA GLY A 280 -7.59 45.55 -12.75
C GLY A 280 -8.74 46.39 -12.21
N SER A 281 -8.51 47.66 -11.86
CA SER A 281 -9.52 48.73 -12.01
C SER A 281 -8.93 50.09 -11.61
N THR A 282 -8.13 50.68 -12.49
CA THR A 282 -7.96 52.14 -12.55
C THR A 282 -8.19 52.59 -13.98
N GLY A 283 -9.20 53.44 -14.16
CA GLY A 283 -9.67 53.96 -15.44
C GLY A 283 -11.08 54.52 -15.26
N VAL A 284 -11.24 55.55 -14.41
CA VAL A 284 -11.28 56.97 -14.83
C VAL A 284 -12.41 57.22 -15.83
N GLY A 285 -13.54 57.70 -15.31
CA GLY A 285 -14.59 58.31 -16.10
C GLY A 285 -14.99 59.64 -15.46
N GLN A 286 -14.56 60.74 -16.07
CA GLN A 286 -15.20 62.06 -16.09
C GLN A 286 -14.59 62.85 -17.27
N PRO A 287 -15.30 63.84 -17.84
CA PRO A 287 -16.49 64.54 -17.32
C PRO A 287 -17.82 64.14 -17.97
#